data_AF-A0A6I2WGL7-F1
#
_entry.id   AF-A0A6I2WGL7-F1
#
_cell.length_a   1.000
_cell.length_b   1.000
_cell.length_c   1.000
_cell.angle_alpha   90.00
_cell.angle_beta   90.00
_cell.angle_gamma   90.00
#
_symmetry.space_group_name_H-M   'P 1'
#
loop_
_entity.id
_entity.type
_entity.pdbx_description
1 polymer ?
#
loop_
_entity_poly.entity_id
_entity_poly.type
_entity_poly.pdbx_seq_one_letter_code
_entity_poly.pdbx_strand_id
1 'polypeptide(L)'
;MKTHANHAQTFRSVPATSEPLSVTKIQALLDQEWARFKENTSASEKESTLALRTMPLGVPSSFQHWDPYPISIVSAQGAWMTDVDGRRLLDLSMGFGAMLAGHLNPVVVAEIEASLKEGMLFVTPSPISRDAGERICKRFAIDQVRFANSGTEATMYATR
;
A
#
# COMPACT_ATOMS: atom_id res chain seq x y z
N MET A 1 -0.93 -16.22 -23.86
CA MET A 1 -0.82 -17.55 -23.22
C MET A 1 -2.18 -17.89 -22.62
N LYS A 2 -3.00 -18.72 -23.30
CA LYS A 2 -4.27 -19.19 -22.73
C LYS A 2 -3.95 -20.38 -21.82
N THR A 3 -4.21 -20.26 -20.53
CA THR A 3 -4.07 -21.38 -19.60
C THR A 3 -5.23 -22.35 -19.83
N HIS A 4 -4.92 -23.55 -20.33
CA HIS A 4 -5.92 -24.57 -20.68
C HIS A 4 -6.42 -25.41 -19.48
N ALA A 5 -5.77 -25.26 -18.31
CA ALA A 5 -6.18 -25.87 -17.05
C ALA A 5 -5.66 -25.05 -15.86
N ASN A 6 -6.38 -25.10 -14.73
CA ASN A 6 -5.92 -24.51 -13.48
C ASN A 6 -4.68 -25.24 -12.98
N HIS A 7 -3.69 -24.51 -12.43
CA HIS A 7 -2.50 -25.11 -11.86
C HIS A 7 -2.86 -25.95 -10.61
N ALA A 8 -2.32 -27.17 -10.49
CA ALA A 8 -2.70 -28.11 -9.42
C ALA A 8 -2.47 -27.53 -8.01
N GLN A 9 -1.46 -26.67 -7.84
CA GLN A 9 -1.16 -26.00 -6.55
C GLN A 9 -2.07 -24.80 -6.25
N THR A 10 -2.87 -24.33 -7.21
CA THR A 10 -3.85 -23.25 -7.00
C THR A 10 -5.27 -23.77 -6.83
N PHE A 11 -5.45 -25.11 -6.78
CA PHE A 11 -6.75 -25.72 -6.54
C PHE A 11 -7.16 -25.51 -5.08
N ARG A 12 -8.09 -24.57 -4.86
CA ARG A 12 -8.72 -24.41 -3.54
C ARG A 12 -9.78 -25.49 -3.38
N SER A 13 -9.55 -26.42 -2.45
CA SER A 13 -10.63 -27.27 -1.95
C SER A 13 -11.51 -26.43 -1.03
N VAL A 14 -12.69 -26.05 -1.52
CA VAL A 14 -13.70 -25.38 -0.71
C VAL A 14 -14.65 -26.46 -0.21
N PRO A 15 -14.92 -26.53 1.11
CA PRO A 15 -15.92 -27.45 1.65
C PRO A 15 -17.27 -27.30 0.94
N ALA A 16 -17.95 -28.42 0.67
CA ALA A 16 -19.27 -28.42 0.03
C ALA A 16 -20.38 -27.83 0.92
N THR A 17 -20.12 -27.74 2.22
CA THR A 17 -21.02 -27.17 3.23
C THR A 17 -20.22 -26.32 4.21
N SER A 18 -20.90 -25.36 4.84
CA SER A 18 -20.33 -24.55 5.92
C SER A 18 -21.38 -24.37 7.01
N GLU A 19 -20.94 -24.32 8.27
CA GLU A 19 -21.79 -23.92 9.39
C GLU A 19 -21.72 -22.39 9.52
N PRO A 20 -22.85 -21.67 9.37
CA PRO A 20 -22.85 -20.22 9.52
C PRO A 20 -22.43 -19.81 10.92
N LEU A 21 -21.56 -18.80 11.02
CA LEU A 21 -21.19 -18.21 12.30
C LEU A 21 -22.41 -17.54 12.96
N SER A 22 -22.50 -17.64 14.28
CA SER A 22 -23.55 -17.00 15.05
C SER A 22 -23.43 -15.47 15.00
N VAL A 23 -24.46 -14.81 14.47
CA VAL A 23 -24.51 -13.35 14.33
C VAL A 23 -24.38 -12.63 15.67
N THR A 24 -25.02 -13.15 16.72
CA THR A 24 -24.94 -12.56 18.07
C THR A 24 -23.54 -12.66 18.66
N LYS A 25 -22.84 -13.79 18.45
CA LYS A 25 -21.44 -13.94 18.86
C LYS A 25 -20.52 -13.00 18.09
N ILE A 26 -20.72 -12.86 16.78
CA ILE A 26 -19.94 -11.93 15.95
C ILE A 26 -20.13 -10.50 16.46
N GLN A 27 -21.36 -10.07 16.70
CA GLN A 27 -21.64 -8.71 17.18
C GLN A 27 -20.95 -8.43 18.51
N ALA A 28 -21.07 -9.34 19.48
CA ALA A 28 -20.43 -9.18 20.79
C ALA A 28 -18.90 -9.05 20.69
N LEU A 29 -18.26 -9.85 19.81
CA LEU A 29 -16.82 -9.76 19.58
C LEU A 29 -16.43 -8.45 18.88
N LEU A 30 -17.21 -8.01 17.89
CA LEU A 30 -16.96 -6.72 17.22
C LEU A 30 -17.08 -5.55 18.19
N ASP A 31 -18.09 -5.55 19.06
CA ASP A 31 -18.25 -4.49 20.07
C ASP A 31 -17.05 -4.44 21.03
N GLN A 32 -16.55 -5.61 21.44
CA GLN A 32 -15.34 -5.71 22.26
C GLN A 32 -14.10 -5.16 21.54
N GLU A 33 -13.89 -5.53 20.27
CA GLU A 33 -12.75 -5.04 19.49
C GLU A 33 -12.89 -3.55 19.17
N TRP A 34 -14.10 -3.02 19.00
CA TRP A 34 -14.33 -1.58 18.84
C TRP A 34 -14.00 -0.79 20.10
N ALA A 35 -14.38 -1.30 21.27
CA ALA A 35 -14.02 -0.68 22.54
C ALA A 35 -12.48 -0.67 22.71
N ARG A 36 -11.84 -1.80 22.45
CA ARG A 36 -10.38 -1.93 22.50
C ARG A 36 -9.69 -1.02 21.49
N PHE A 37 -10.22 -0.91 20.27
CA PHE A 37 -9.68 0.00 19.26
C PHE A 37 -9.65 1.42 19.79
N LYS A 38 -10.81 1.95 20.19
CA LYS A 38 -10.97 3.33 20.67
C LYS A 38 -10.11 3.65 21.91
N GLU A 39 -9.97 2.70 22.83
CA GLU A 39 -9.12 2.84 24.01
C GLU A 39 -7.64 3.03 23.64
N ASN A 40 -7.18 2.37 22.56
CA ASN A 40 -5.78 2.32 22.18
C ASN A 40 -5.40 3.27 21.04
N THR A 41 -6.34 4.06 20.49
CA THR A 41 -6.11 4.91 19.31
C THR A 41 -6.63 6.35 19.46
N SER A 42 -6.67 6.85 20.70
CA SER A 42 -7.21 8.18 21.02
C SER A 42 -6.48 9.36 20.36
N ALA A 43 -5.18 9.23 20.05
CA ALA A 43 -4.44 10.24 19.30
C ALA A 43 -4.80 10.16 17.80
N SER A 44 -4.94 8.96 17.24
CA SER A 44 -5.42 8.77 15.87
C SER A 44 -6.83 9.36 15.66
N GLU A 45 -7.72 9.26 16.65
CA GLU A 45 -9.04 9.90 16.62
C GLU A 45 -8.95 11.42 16.51
N LYS A 46 -8.06 12.03 17.29
CA LYS A 46 -7.83 13.47 17.28
C LYS A 46 -7.28 13.91 15.92
N GLU A 47 -6.31 13.18 15.37
CA GLU A 47 -5.77 13.44 14.03
C GLU A 47 -6.83 13.38 12.95
N SER A 48 -7.67 12.34 12.96
CA SER A 48 -8.79 12.21 12.01
C SER A 48 -9.76 13.40 12.11
N THR A 49 -10.11 13.80 13.34
CA THR A 49 -10.98 14.96 13.59
C THR A 49 -10.39 16.26 13.05
N LEU A 50 -9.07 16.45 13.17
CA LEU A 50 -8.37 17.60 12.63
C LEU A 50 -8.32 17.55 11.10
N ALA A 51 -7.99 16.39 10.53
CA ALA A 51 -7.87 16.18 9.09
C ALA A 51 -9.19 16.42 8.34
N LEU A 52 -10.34 16.06 8.96
CA LEU A 52 -11.68 16.31 8.43
C LEU A 52 -11.98 17.79 8.18
N ARG A 53 -11.25 18.71 8.81
CA ARG A 53 -11.43 20.16 8.59
C ARG A 53 -10.91 20.63 7.24
N THR A 54 -9.99 19.88 6.62
CA THR A 54 -9.30 20.30 5.40
C THR A 54 -9.37 19.29 4.27
N MET A 55 -9.60 18.01 4.56
CA MET A 55 -9.66 16.94 3.56
C MET A 55 -11.04 16.25 3.62
N PRO A 56 -11.70 16.01 2.47
CA PRO A 56 -12.88 15.16 2.41
C PRO A 56 -12.59 13.79 3.06
N LEU A 57 -13.48 13.33 3.94
CA LEU A 57 -13.30 12.11 4.74
C LEU A 57 -12.03 12.08 5.62
N GLY A 58 -11.33 13.20 5.78
CA GLY A 58 -10.11 13.30 6.58
C GLY A 58 -8.90 12.59 6.00
N VAL A 59 -8.92 12.18 4.72
CA VAL A 59 -7.84 11.41 4.08
C VAL A 59 -7.55 11.87 2.65
N PRO A 60 -6.31 11.74 2.16
CA PRO A 60 -5.98 12.05 0.77
C PRO A 60 -6.40 10.96 -0.23
N SER A 61 -6.64 9.72 0.23
CA SER A 61 -7.13 8.62 -0.60
C SER A 61 -8.28 7.88 0.10
N SER A 62 -9.35 7.56 -0.64
CA SER A 62 -10.50 6.82 -0.10
C SER A 62 -10.12 5.44 0.45
N PHE A 63 -9.03 4.83 -0.04
CA PHE A 63 -8.50 3.57 0.49
C PHE A 63 -7.97 3.66 1.94
N GLN A 64 -7.71 4.87 2.43
CA GLN A 64 -7.27 5.10 3.80
C GLN A 64 -8.43 5.37 4.74
N HIS A 65 -9.65 5.62 4.24
CA HIS A 65 -10.81 5.88 5.06
C HIS A 65 -11.45 4.57 5.55
N TRP A 66 -11.75 4.50 6.84
CA TRP A 66 -12.55 3.44 7.45
C TRP A 66 -13.11 3.89 8.81
N ASP A 67 -14.20 3.26 9.24
CA ASP A 67 -14.88 3.57 10.50
C ASP A 67 -14.16 2.96 11.72
N PRO A 68 -14.21 3.60 12.90
CA PRO A 68 -14.76 4.93 13.15
C PRO A 68 -13.81 6.05 12.69
N TYR A 69 -12.52 5.73 12.54
CA TYR A 69 -11.48 6.60 12.02
C TYR A 69 -10.22 5.79 11.70
N PRO A 70 -9.37 6.27 10.77
CA PRO A 70 -8.12 5.60 10.47
C PRO A 70 -7.03 5.77 11.53
N ILE A 71 -6.16 4.77 11.63
CA ILE A 71 -4.91 4.85 12.42
C ILE A 71 -3.95 5.80 11.69
N SER A 72 -3.41 6.78 12.41
CA SER A 72 -2.44 7.73 11.85
C SER A 72 -1.01 7.27 12.12
N ILE A 73 -0.19 7.13 11.08
CA ILE A 73 1.19 6.60 11.15
C ILE A 73 2.21 7.75 11.20
N VAL A 74 3.17 7.70 12.12
CA VAL A 74 4.23 8.74 12.26
C VAL A 74 5.59 8.32 11.73
N SER A 75 5.88 7.02 11.73
CA SER A 75 7.16 6.52 11.22
C SER A 75 7.07 5.06 10.80
N ALA A 76 8.00 4.63 9.96
CA ALA A 76 8.10 3.25 9.55
C ALA A 76 9.55 2.89 9.17
N GLN A 77 9.97 1.66 9.48
CA GLN A 77 11.27 1.12 9.09
C GLN A 77 11.17 -0.40 8.93
N GLY A 78 11.72 -0.92 7.83
CA GLY A 78 11.58 -2.33 7.47
C GLY A 78 10.11 -2.69 7.31
N ALA A 79 9.66 -3.72 8.02
CA ALA A 79 8.26 -4.17 8.01
C ALA A 79 7.42 -3.56 9.17
N TRP A 80 7.95 -2.60 9.93
CA TRP A 80 7.29 -2.07 11.11
C TRP A 80 6.88 -0.62 10.90
N MET A 81 5.68 -0.28 11.37
CA MET A 81 5.17 1.08 11.48
C MET A 81 5.00 1.45 12.95
N THR A 82 5.13 2.74 13.26
CA THR A 82 4.75 3.32 14.55
C THR A 82 3.65 4.34 14.31
N ASP A 83 2.55 4.21 15.03
CA ASP A 83 1.44 5.17 14.96
C ASP A 83 1.59 6.34 15.93
N VAL A 84 0.71 7.34 15.81
CA VAL A 84 0.67 8.53 16.69
C VAL A 84 0.39 8.18 18.15
N ASP A 85 -0.18 7.00 18.41
CA ASP A 85 -0.45 6.46 19.74
C ASP A 85 0.77 5.70 20.32
N GLY A 86 1.87 5.62 19.57
CA GLY A 86 3.12 4.97 19.96
C GLY A 86 3.12 3.44 19.80
N ARG A 87 2.09 2.87 19.16
CA ARG A 87 1.99 1.42 18.93
C ARG A 87 2.87 1.03 17.76
N ARG A 88 3.63 -0.06 17.93
CA ARG A 88 4.37 -0.71 16.84
C ARG A 88 3.50 -1.75 16.16
N LEU A 89 3.29 -1.58 14.86
CA LEU A 89 2.45 -2.40 14.02
C LEU A 89 3.30 -3.12 12.97
N LEU A 90 3.05 -4.40 12.76
CA LEU A 90 3.63 -5.13 11.63
C LEU A 90 2.83 -4.77 10.37
N ASP A 91 3.49 -4.16 9.39
CA ASP A 91 2.88 -3.74 8.13
C ASP A 91 2.75 -4.92 7.17
N LEU A 92 1.58 -5.55 7.18
CA LEU A 92 1.21 -6.58 6.21
C LEU A 92 0.53 -6.00 4.96
N SER A 93 0.24 -4.69 4.95
CA SER A 93 -0.34 -4.01 3.79
C SER A 93 0.71 -3.69 2.73
N MET A 94 1.94 -3.37 3.18
CA MET A 94 3.10 -3.02 2.35
C MET A 94 2.75 -1.97 1.29
N GLY A 95 1.94 -0.97 1.65
CA GLY A 95 1.49 0.07 0.70
C GLY A 95 0.78 -0.52 -0.52
N PHE A 96 -0.10 -1.52 -0.31
CA PHE A 96 -0.77 -2.27 -1.37
C PHE A 96 0.22 -2.95 -2.35
N GLY A 97 1.38 -3.38 -1.82
CA GLY A 97 2.47 -4.00 -2.56
C GLY A 97 3.54 -3.05 -3.08
N ALA A 98 3.32 -1.73 -3.05
CA ALA A 98 4.33 -0.76 -3.50
C ALA A 98 5.57 -0.73 -2.58
N MET A 99 5.39 -1.01 -1.29
CA MET A 99 6.47 -1.07 -0.29
C MET A 99 6.99 -2.49 -0.07
N LEU A 100 7.01 -3.34 -1.11
CA LEU A 100 7.47 -4.73 -1.03
C LEU A 100 8.89 -4.87 -0.46
N ALA A 101 9.77 -3.89 -0.70
CA ALA A 101 11.14 -3.87 -0.19
C ALA A 101 11.25 -3.36 1.26
N GLY A 102 10.13 -3.04 1.90
CA GLY A 102 10.06 -2.44 3.24
C GLY A 102 10.29 -0.93 3.24
N HIS A 103 9.91 -0.31 4.36
CA HIS A 103 10.13 1.12 4.62
C HIS A 103 11.60 1.41 4.85
N LEU A 104 12.10 2.51 4.28
CA LEU A 104 13.50 2.96 4.43
C LEU A 104 14.53 1.87 4.11
N ASN A 105 14.31 1.12 3.02
CA ASN A 105 15.28 0.14 2.55
C ASN A 105 16.64 0.84 2.29
N PRO A 106 17.74 0.38 2.92
CA PRO A 106 19.01 1.13 2.91
C PRO A 106 19.60 1.30 1.50
N VAL A 107 19.37 0.35 0.59
CA VAL A 107 19.82 0.46 -0.81
C VAL A 107 19.02 1.53 -1.54
N VAL A 108 17.69 1.56 -1.36
CA VAL A 108 16.83 2.56 -2.00
C VAL A 108 17.12 3.96 -1.45
N VAL A 109 17.29 4.09 -0.14
CA VAL A 109 17.59 5.37 0.51
C VAL A 109 18.93 5.92 0.01
N ALA A 110 19.97 5.10 -0.07
CA ALA A 110 21.28 5.53 -0.56
C ALA A 110 21.23 6.03 -2.02
N GLU A 111 20.48 5.35 -2.89
CA GLU A 111 20.32 5.77 -4.30
C GLU A 111 19.52 7.08 -4.43
N ILE A 112 18.51 7.28 -3.58
CA ILE A 112 17.77 8.55 -3.51
C ILE A 112 18.72 9.67 -3.06
N GLU A 113 19.48 9.48 -1.98
CA GLU A 113 20.42 10.47 -1.46
C GLU A 113 21.52 10.85 -2.46
N ALA A 114 22.01 9.87 -3.25
CA ALA A 114 22.93 10.13 -4.34
C ALA A 114 22.26 10.96 -5.44
N SER A 115 21.04 10.58 -5.87
CA SER A 115 20.29 11.28 -6.92
C SER A 115 19.96 12.73 -6.54
N LEU A 116 19.72 13.01 -5.25
CA LEU A 116 19.47 14.36 -4.74
C LEU A 116 20.64 15.33 -4.95
N LYS A 117 21.87 14.84 -5.13
CA LYS A 117 23.05 15.66 -5.42
C LYS A 117 23.14 16.07 -6.89
N GLU A 118 22.45 15.35 -7.78
CA GLU A 118 22.44 15.60 -9.23
C GLU A 118 21.26 16.50 -9.65
N GLY A 119 20.08 16.29 -9.05
CA GLY A 119 18.86 17.04 -9.32
C GLY A 119 17.61 16.14 -9.40
N MET A 120 16.42 16.75 -9.45
CA MET A 120 15.14 16.02 -9.40
C MET A 120 14.39 16.01 -10.74
N LEU A 121 13.88 17.17 -11.17
CA LEU A 121 13.05 17.31 -12.36
C LEU A 121 13.77 18.15 -13.42
N PHE A 122 14.29 17.49 -14.46
CA PHE A 122 15.05 18.16 -15.52
C PHE A 122 14.19 18.67 -16.69
N VAL A 123 12.95 18.16 -16.85
CA VAL A 123 12.06 18.47 -18.00
C VAL A 123 12.69 18.14 -19.37
N THR A 124 13.81 17.41 -19.38
CA THR A 124 14.58 16.98 -20.54
C THR A 124 15.11 15.56 -20.30
N PRO A 125 15.41 14.75 -21.35
CA PRO A 125 15.89 13.38 -21.16
C PRO A 125 17.16 13.28 -20.29
N SER A 126 17.28 12.20 -19.53
CA SER A 126 18.44 11.90 -18.68
C SER A 126 18.91 10.45 -18.89
N PRO A 127 20.21 10.15 -18.82
CA PRO A 127 20.71 8.77 -18.91
C PRO A 127 20.06 7.80 -17.91
N ILE A 128 19.57 8.27 -16.76
CA ILE A 128 18.91 7.42 -15.75
C ILE A 128 17.60 6.81 -16.28
N SER A 129 16.83 7.53 -17.11
CA SER A 129 15.59 7.00 -17.67
C SER A 129 15.86 5.97 -18.78
N ARG A 130 16.97 6.13 -19.53
CA ARG A 130 17.45 5.10 -20.48
C ARG A 130 17.85 3.83 -19.72
N ASP A 131 18.70 3.92 -18.70
CA ASP A 131 19.13 2.78 -17.89
C ASP A 131 17.94 2.04 -17.25
N ALA A 132 16.98 2.76 -16.67
CA ALA A 132 15.76 2.17 -16.13
C ALA A 132 14.94 1.44 -17.21
N GLY A 133 14.80 2.03 -18.40
CA GLY A 133 14.10 1.42 -19.52
C GLY A 133 14.73 0.11 -19.98
N GLU A 134 16.07 0.10 -20.14
CA GLU A 134 16.84 -1.09 -20.53
C GLU A 134 16.65 -2.25 -19.53
N ARG A 135 16.66 -1.94 -18.23
CA ARG A 135 16.44 -2.94 -17.17
C ARG A 135 15.04 -3.54 -17.22
N ILE A 136 14.00 -2.73 -17.42
CA ILE A 136 12.62 -3.20 -17.49
C ILE A 136 12.41 -4.04 -18.75
N CYS A 137 12.83 -3.56 -19.91
CA CYS A 137 12.75 -4.30 -21.17
C CYS A 137 13.42 -5.67 -21.06
N LYS A 138 14.64 -5.71 -20.49
CA LYS A 138 15.36 -6.97 -20.23
C LYS A 138 14.62 -7.88 -19.24
N ARG A 139 14.10 -7.34 -18.14
CA ARG A 139 13.47 -8.13 -17.06
C ARG A 139 12.19 -8.83 -17.50
N PHE A 140 11.40 -8.17 -18.34
CA PHE A 140 10.08 -8.63 -18.78
C PHE A 140 10.04 -9.09 -20.24
N ALA A 141 11.16 -9.03 -20.96
CA ALA A 141 11.27 -9.38 -22.38
C ALA A 141 10.28 -8.61 -23.27
N ILE A 142 10.26 -7.29 -23.12
CA ILE A 142 9.44 -6.36 -23.94
C ILE A 142 10.36 -5.45 -24.76
N ASP A 143 9.89 -5.02 -25.93
CA ASP A 143 10.72 -4.24 -26.86
C ASP A 143 10.96 -2.80 -26.39
N GLN A 144 9.91 -2.15 -25.90
CA GLN A 144 9.94 -0.75 -25.46
C GLN A 144 9.05 -0.55 -24.23
N VAL A 145 9.36 0.47 -23.44
CA VAL A 145 8.58 0.89 -22.28
C VAL A 145 8.42 2.41 -22.28
N ARG A 146 7.27 2.88 -21.78
CA ARG A 146 7.03 4.28 -21.46
C ARG A 146 6.63 4.39 -19.99
N PHE A 147 7.28 5.29 -19.27
CA PHE A 147 6.99 5.52 -17.85
C PHE A 147 5.72 6.38 -17.67
N ALA A 148 5.00 6.12 -16.58
CA ALA A 148 3.87 6.90 -16.09
C ALA A 148 4.02 7.09 -14.58
N ASN A 149 3.26 7.99 -13.97
CA ASN A 149 3.37 8.29 -12.53
C ASN A 149 2.52 7.35 -11.67
N SER A 150 1.58 6.62 -12.27
CA SER A 150 0.75 5.65 -11.56
C SER A 150 0.34 4.48 -12.44
N GLY A 151 -0.09 3.39 -11.81
CA GLY A 151 -0.72 2.25 -12.49
C GLY A 151 -1.98 2.66 -13.26
N THR A 152 -2.79 3.56 -12.70
CA THR A 152 -3.98 4.13 -13.37
C THR A 152 -3.60 4.80 -14.69
N GLU A 153 -2.60 5.69 -14.68
CA GLU A 153 -2.12 6.34 -15.90
C GLU A 153 -1.56 5.34 -16.91
N ALA A 154 -0.79 4.35 -16.45
CA ALA A 154 -0.25 3.30 -17.31
C ALA A 154 -1.37 2.51 -18.00
N THR A 155 -2.40 2.09 -17.26
CA THR A 155 -3.58 1.42 -17.83
C THR A 155 -4.30 2.32 -18.82
N MET A 156 -4.52 3.59 -18.49
CA MET A 156 -5.14 4.55 -19.40
C MET A 156 -4.34 4.72 -20.71
N TYR A 157 -2.99 4.73 -20.64
CA TYR A 157 -2.17 4.78 -21.85
C TYR A 157 -2.19 3.48 -22.65
N ALA A 158 -2.31 2.33 -21.99
CA ALA A 158 -2.36 1.04 -22.68
C ALA A 158 -3.69 0.80 -23.44
N THR A 159 -4.79 1.40 -22.98
CA THR A 159 -6.12 1.25 -23.59
C THR A 159 -6.48 2.32 -24.61
N ARG A 160 -5.70 3.40 -24.70
CA ARG A 160 -5.92 4.51 -25.64
C ARG A 160 -5.37 4.15 -27.01
#